data_AF-A0A1Y3C8E6-F1
#
_entry.id   AF-A0A1Y3C8E6-F1
#
_cell.length_a   1.000
_cell.length_b   1.000
_cell.length_c   1.000
_cell.angle_alpha   90.00
_cell.angle_beta   90.00
_cell.angle_gamma   90.00
#
_symmetry.space_group_name_H-M   'P 1'
#
loop_
_entity.id
_entity.type
_entity.pdbx_description
1 polymer ?
#
loop_
_entity_poly.entity_id
_entity_poly.type
_entity_poly.pdbx_seq_one_letter_code
_entity_poly.pdbx_strand_id
1 'polypeptide(L)'
;MKTSIFINIIMLATGCSSMMKNSISFSIHGQNKSYIYKNTWPECANFKINPKLKYNDLSDSCKVSPEGYVPQQIIIEYAPWMTYEEQIKKGYGVPEELRYASGENAEQRRQAIMIAQQNGVAKLPPTAWKQIVLTPPKEVEKYKYQVPERKGNRSRGKNIHYIISLNSDGSYRIETKLYWVQKYQEKWN
;
A
#
# COMPACT_ATOMS: atom_id res chain seq x y z
N MET A 1 72.11 -11.74 8.85
CA MET A 1 70.90 -10.99 9.25
C MET A 1 69.70 -11.60 8.51
N LYS A 2 68.76 -12.22 9.23
CA LYS A 2 67.51 -12.74 8.64
C LYS A 2 66.41 -11.72 8.91
N THR A 3 65.89 -11.12 7.87
CA THR A 3 64.83 -10.11 7.95
C THR A 3 63.49 -10.80 7.99
N SER A 4 62.86 -10.87 9.16
CA SER A 4 61.48 -11.32 9.31
C SER A 4 60.53 -10.19 8.92
N ILE A 5 59.74 -10.39 7.86
CA ILE A 5 58.67 -9.48 7.46
C ILE A 5 57.45 -9.79 8.33
N PHE A 6 57.10 -8.87 9.23
CA PHE A 6 55.83 -8.91 9.95
C PHE A 6 54.72 -8.38 9.02
N ILE A 7 53.92 -9.29 8.46
CA ILE A 7 52.69 -8.93 7.77
C ILE A 7 51.66 -8.58 8.85
N ASN A 8 51.44 -7.28 9.05
CA ASN A 8 50.33 -6.78 9.86
C ASN A 8 49.03 -7.00 9.08
N ILE A 9 48.36 -8.12 9.33
CA ILE A 9 46.98 -8.33 8.89
C ILE A 9 46.09 -7.42 9.73
N ILE A 10 45.78 -6.24 9.17
CA ILE A 10 44.71 -5.39 9.69
C ILE A 10 43.39 -6.11 9.40
N MET A 11 42.91 -6.87 10.37
CA MET A 11 41.51 -7.33 10.43
C MET A 11 40.63 -6.08 10.53
N LEU A 12 40.18 -5.56 9.39
CA LEU A 12 39.04 -4.66 9.34
C LEU A 12 37.82 -5.47 9.78
N ALA A 13 37.57 -5.48 11.09
CA ALA A 13 36.29 -5.86 11.62
C ALA A 13 35.26 -4.83 11.13
N THR A 14 34.74 -5.03 9.93
CA THR A 14 33.46 -4.44 9.54
C THR A 14 32.46 -5.04 10.51
N GLY A 15 32.21 -4.35 11.61
CA GLY A 15 31.14 -4.70 12.53
C GLY A 15 29.87 -4.81 11.69
N CYS A 16 29.38 -6.04 11.50
CA CYS A 16 28.05 -6.30 10.98
C CYS A 16 27.04 -5.71 11.97
N SER A 17 26.82 -4.40 11.92
CA SER A 17 25.57 -3.83 12.35
C SER A 17 24.54 -4.39 11.39
N SER A 18 23.85 -5.46 11.78
CA SER A 18 22.71 -5.94 11.01
C SER A 18 21.69 -4.81 10.96
N MET A 19 21.64 -4.10 9.83
CA MET A 19 20.67 -3.04 9.63
C MET A 19 19.28 -3.66 9.76
N MET A 20 18.42 -3.07 10.60
CA MET A 20 17.07 -3.57 10.83
C MET A 20 16.31 -3.65 9.50
N LYS A 21 15.60 -4.77 9.28
CA LYS A 21 14.77 -4.97 8.09
C LYS A 21 13.75 -3.84 7.96
N ASN A 22 13.48 -3.45 6.71
CA ASN A 22 12.48 -2.43 6.39
C ASN A 22 11.31 -3.10 5.69
N SER A 23 10.10 -2.79 6.13
CA SER A 23 8.85 -3.11 5.44
C SER A 23 8.20 -1.83 4.95
N ILE A 24 7.43 -1.94 3.87
CA ILE A 24 6.72 -0.81 3.28
C ILE A 24 5.21 -1.02 3.42
N SER A 25 4.52 0.06 3.72
CA SER A 25 3.06 0.11 3.65
C SER A 25 2.62 1.50 3.23
N PHE A 26 1.39 1.63 2.73
CA PHE A 26 0.79 2.92 2.42
C PHE A 26 -0.69 2.95 2.76
N SER A 27 -1.22 4.13 3.04
CA SER A 27 -2.65 4.42 3.08
C SER A 27 -2.97 5.62 2.18
N ILE A 28 -4.17 5.65 1.60
CA ILE A 28 -4.63 6.68 0.68
C ILE A 28 -5.94 7.28 1.18
N HIS A 29 -5.86 8.43 1.82
CA HIS A 29 -7.01 9.15 2.34
C HIS A 29 -7.48 10.16 1.29
N GLY A 30 -8.70 9.98 0.77
CA GLY A 30 -9.37 10.97 -0.07
C GLY A 30 -10.65 11.48 0.60
N GLN A 31 -11.07 12.70 0.26
CA GLN A 31 -12.39 13.19 0.68
C GLN A 31 -13.48 12.29 0.10
N ASN A 32 -14.38 11.79 0.96
CA ASN A 32 -15.59 11.02 0.59
C ASN A 32 -15.37 9.77 -0.30
N LYS A 33 -14.16 9.17 -0.31
CA LYS A 33 -13.83 7.95 -1.08
C LYS A 33 -14.25 8.03 -2.57
N SER A 34 -14.13 9.19 -3.18
CA SER A 34 -14.54 9.44 -4.57
C SER A 34 -13.50 9.02 -5.62
N TYR A 35 -12.68 8.01 -5.33
CA TYR A 35 -11.55 7.59 -6.16
C TYR A 35 -11.58 6.10 -6.44
N ILE A 36 -11.11 5.74 -7.63
CA ILE A 36 -10.88 4.36 -8.04
C ILE A 36 -9.41 4.16 -8.39
N TYR A 37 -8.87 3.00 -8.04
CA TYR A 37 -7.46 2.65 -8.27
C TYR A 37 -7.35 1.52 -9.29
N LYS A 38 -6.30 1.48 -10.10
CA LYS A 38 -5.96 0.26 -10.84
C LYS A 38 -5.39 -0.78 -9.88
N ASN A 39 -5.80 -2.03 -10.03
CA ASN A 39 -5.31 -3.14 -9.24
C ASN A 39 -3.99 -3.68 -9.83
N THR A 40 -2.93 -2.89 -9.74
CA THR A 40 -1.60 -3.21 -10.28
C THR A 40 -0.58 -3.54 -9.20
N TRP A 41 -1.03 -3.88 -7.97
CA TRP A 41 -0.17 -4.07 -6.81
C TRP A 41 -0.10 -5.55 -6.38
N PRO A 42 0.63 -6.41 -7.11
CA PRO A 42 0.73 -7.83 -6.75
C PRO A 42 1.39 -8.06 -5.38
N GLU A 43 2.19 -7.11 -4.92
CA GLU A 43 2.86 -7.14 -3.62
C GLU A 43 1.95 -6.70 -2.48
N CYS A 44 0.74 -6.23 -2.77
CA CYS A 44 -0.14 -5.73 -1.74
C CYS A 44 -0.91 -6.84 -1.03
N ALA A 45 -0.50 -7.18 0.20
CA ALA A 45 -1.08 -8.28 0.97
C ALA A 45 -2.59 -8.14 1.19
N ASN A 46 -3.04 -6.92 1.53
CA ASN A 46 -4.45 -6.65 1.84
C ASN A 46 -5.33 -6.62 0.59
N PHE A 47 -4.77 -6.40 -0.60
CA PHE A 47 -5.51 -6.33 -1.86
C PHE A 47 -5.71 -7.69 -2.53
N LYS A 48 -5.04 -8.75 -2.04
CA LYS A 48 -5.22 -10.11 -2.54
C LYS A 48 -6.61 -10.71 -2.25
N ILE A 49 -7.54 -9.95 -1.67
CA ILE A 49 -8.93 -10.36 -1.42
C ILE A 49 -9.63 -10.72 -2.74
N ASN A 50 -9.37 -10.00 -3.83
CA ASN A 50 -9.82 -10.41 -5.16
C ASN A 50 -8.84 -9.99 -6.27
N PRO A 51 -7.81 -10.81 -6.56
CA PRO A 51 -6.80 -10.50 -7.58
C PRO A 51 -7.38 -10.47 -9.00
N LYS A 52 -8.64 -10.88 -9.20
CA LYS A 52 -9.29 -10.89 -10.51
C LYS A 52 -9.87 -9.52 -10.91
N LEU A 53 -10.01 -8.59 -9.96
CA LEU A 53 -10.50 -7.24 -10.25
C LEU A 53 -9.40 -6.41 -10.90
N LYS A 54 -9.76 -5.64 -11.93
CA LYS A 54 -8.83 -4.71 -12.60
C LYS A 54 -8.74 -3.38 -11.86
N TYR A 55 -9.79 -3.03 -11.11
CA TYR A 55 -9.91 -1.78 -10.38
C TYR A 55 -10.37 -2.03 -8.95
N ASN A 56 -9.94 -1.19 -8.00
CA ASN A 56 -10.32 -1.29 -6.59
C ASN A 56 -10.78 0.06 -6.02
N ASP A 57 -11.85 0.04 -5.23
CA ASP A 57 -12.38 1.12 -4.39
C ASP A 57 -12.47 0.74 -2.89
N LEU A 58 -12.21 -0.53 -2.54
CA LEU A 58 -12.52 -1.11 -1.23
C LEU A 58 -11.43 -0.95 -0.18
N SER A 59 -10.17 -0.80 -0.60
CA SER A 59 -9.05 -0.68 0.33
C SER A 59 -8.21 0.53 -0.05
N ASP A 60 -8.09 1.46 0.88
CA ASP A 60 -7.16 2.57 0.80
C ASP A 60 -5.79 2.22 1.39
N SER A 61 -5.61 1.04 1.96
CA SER A 61 -4.38 0.68 2.68
C SER A 61 -3.74 -0.61 2.20
N CYS A 62 -2.42 -0.55 2.04
CA CYS A 62 -1.62 -1.63 1.52
C CYS A 62 -0.44 -1.93 2.44
N LYS A 63 -0.26 -3.21 2.76
CA LYS A 63 0.99 -3.73 3.30
C LYS A 63 1.74 -4.47 2.20
N VAL A 64 2.97 -4.06 1.90
CA VAL A 64 3.81 -4.70 0.90
C VAL A 64 4.30 -6.05 1.44
N SER A 65 4.22 -7.07 0.59
CA SER A 65 4.55 -8.47 0.86
C SER A 65 5.67 -8.93 -0.07
N PRO A 66 6.64 -9.73 0.44
CA PRO A 66 6.76 -10.20 1.82
C PRO A 66 7.23 -9.12 2.81
N GLU A 67 7.03 -9.35 4.10
CA GLU A 67 7.59 -8.50 5.16
C GLU A 67 9.13 -8.42 5.04
N GLY A 68 9.70 -7.22 5.13
CA GLY A 68 11.12 -6.99 4.89
C GLY A 68 11.49 -6.74 3.42
N TYR A 69 10.54 -6.85 2.49
CA TYR A 69 10.75 -6.47 1.10
C TYR A 69 10.55 -4.96 0.91
N VAL A 70 11.49 -4.35 0.20
CA VAL A 70 11.46 -2.93 -0.19
C VAL A 70 11.46 -2.87 -1.72
N PRO A 71 10.32 -2.57 -2.37
CA PRO A 71 10.27 -2.41 -3.81
C PRO A 71 11.04 -1.15 -4.24
N GLN A 72 11.63 -1.17 -5.43
CA GLN A 72 12.33 -0.01 -5.98
C GLN A 72 11.40 1.19 -6.20
N GLN A 73 10.18 0.89 -6.62
CA GLN A 73 9.15 1.87 -6.90
C GLN A 73 7.78 1.27 -6.60
N ILE A 74 6.85 2.11 -6.17
CA ILE A 74 5.43 1.75 -6.11
C ILE A 74 4.69 2.78 -6.96
N ILE A 75 3.97 2.29 -7.96
CA ILE A 75 3.18 3.12 -8.87
C ILE A 75 1.71 2.94 -8.51
N ILE A 76 1.07 4.02 -8.11
CA ILE A 76 -0.35 4.06 -7.79
C ILE A 76 -1.06 4.84 -8.89
N GLU A 77 -1.87 4.13 -9.69
CA GLU A 77 -2.71 4.76 -10.71
C GLU A 77 -4.13 4.90 -10.19
N TYR A 78 -4.66 6.12 -10.24
CA TYR A 78 -5.97 6.46 -9.68
C TYR A 78 -6.72 7.44 -10.57
N ALA A 79 -8.04 7.44 -10.47
CA ALA A 79 -8.90 8.40 -11.17
C ALA A 79 -10.03 8.87 -10.25
N PRO A 80 -10.52 10.12 -10.40
CA PRO A 80 -11.80 10.51 -9.83
C PRO A 80 -12.90 9.58 -10.32
N TRP A 81 -13.80 9.19 -9.43
CA TRP A 81 -14.90 8.27 -9.74
C TRP A 81 -16.24 8.93 -9.46
N MET A 82 -16.93 8.50 -8.41
CA MET A 82 -18.14 9.14 -7.90
C MET A 82 -18.32 8.70 -6.45
N THR A 83 -19.10 9.46 -5.69
CA THR A 83 -19.42 9.11 -4.29
C THR A 83 -20.17 7.79 -4.23
N TYR A 84 -20.09 7.10 -3.09
CA TYR A 84 -20.80 5.82 -2.93
C TYR A 84 -22.31 5.93 -3.16
N GLU A 85 -22.92 7.05 -2.75
CA GLU A 85 -24.34 7.34 -3.00
C GLU A 85 -24.66 7.43 -4.50
N GLU A 86 -23.81 8.10 -5.27
CA GLU A 86 -23.95 8.17 -6.73
C GLU A 86 -23.71 6.80 -7.38
N GLN A 87 -22.79 6.00 -6.83
CA GLN A 87 -22.56 4.63 -7.30
C GLN A 87 -23.84 3.79 -7.12
N ILE A 88 -24.50 3.87 -5.97
CA ILE A 88 -25.78 3.16 -5.75
C ILE A 88 -26.83 3.61 -6.77
N LYS A 89 -27.00 4.93 -6.96
CA LYS A 89 -27.97 5.49 -7.92
C LYS A 89 -27.71 5.03 -9.37
N LYS A 90 -26.45 4.82 -9.75
CA LYS A 90 -26.05 4.35 -11.09
C LYS A 90 -25.92 2.83 -11.21
N GLY A 91 -26.19 2.06 -10.15
CA GLY A 91 -26.07 0.59 -10.16
C GLY A 91 -24.63 0.06 -10.11
N TYR A 92 -23.69 0.89 -9.64
CA TYR A 92 -22.28 0.52 -9.43
C TYR A 92 -21.94 0.25 -7.96
N GLY A 93 -22.78 0.69 -7.03
CA GLY A 93 -22.61 0.48 -5.59
C GLY A 93 -23.54 -0.60 -5.06
N VAL A 94 -23.05 -1.44 -4.14
CA VAL A 94 -23.88 -2.43 -3.44
C VAL A 94 -24.71 -1.69 -2.39
N PRO A 95 -26.05 -1.63 -2.51
CA PRO A 95 -26.86 -0.96 -1.49
C PRO A 95 -26.83 -1.76 -0.17
N GLU A 96 -27.10 -1.08 0.94
CA GLU A 96 -26.89 -1.63 2.28
C GLU A 96 -27.73 -2.89 2.54
N GLU A 97 -28.97 -2.92 2.03
CA GLU A 97 -29.88 -4.06 2.15
C GLU A 97 -29.31 -5.30 1.47
N LEU A 98 -28.50 -5.10 0.42
CA LEU A 98 -27.84 -6.17 -0.31
C LEU A 98 -26.47 -6.53 0.29
N ARG A 99 -25.85 -5.65 1.08
CA ARG A 99 -24.52 -5.90 1.66
C ARG A 99 -24.51 -7.13 2.58
N TYR A 100 -25.55 -7.28 3.40
CA TYR A 100 -25.67 -8.36 4.39
C TYR A 100 -26.68 -9.44 4.01
N ALA A 101 -27.39 -9.28 2.89
CA ALA A 101 -28.33 -10.28 2.42
C ALA A 101 -27.61 -11.60 2.09
N SER A 102 -28.16 -12.71 2.59
CA SER A 102 -27.67 -14.05 2.32
C SER A 102 -28.43 -14.71 1.17
N GLY A 103 -27.89 -15.82 0.67
CA GLY A 103 -28.48 -16.60 -0.41
C GLY A 103 -27.92 -16.27 -1.79
N GLU A 104 -28.06 -17.23 -2.70
CA GLU A 104 -27.48 -17.22 -4.04
C GLU A 104 -27.91 -15.97 -4.85
N ASN A 105 -29.18 -15.58 -4.77
CA ASN A 105 -29.69 -14.39 -5.46
C ASN A 105 -28.98 -13.11 -4.97
N ALA A 106 -28.71 -12.98 -3.68
CA ALA A 106 -28.01 -11.82 -3.13
C ALA A 106 -26.55 -11.77 -3.63
N GLU A 107 -25.88 -12.92 -3.69
CA GLU A 107 -24.53 -13.04 -4.23
C GLU A 107 -24.46 -12.71 -5.73
N GLN A 108 -25.36 -13.27 -6.54
CA GLN A 108 -25.46 -12.98 -7.97
C GLN A 108 -25.69 -11.48 -8.22
N ARG A 109 -26.55 -10.83 -7.43
CA ARG A 109 -26.77 -9.38 -7.53
C ARG A 109 -25.54 -8.57 -7.16
N ARG A 110 -24.81 -8.91 -6.08
CA ARG A 110 -23.54 -8.26 -5.72
C ARG A 110 -22.49 -8.43 -6.84
N GLN A 111 -22.41 -9.62 -7.41
CA GLN A 111 -21.50 -9.92 -8.52
C GLN A 111 -21.85 -9.11 -9.76
N ALA A 112 -23.13 -9.00 -10.11
CA ALA A 112 -23.59 -8.19 -11.25
C ALA A 112 -23.24 -6.70 -11.07
N ILE A 113 -23.43 -6.15 -9.87
CA ILE A 113 -23.06 -4.77 -9.52
C ILE A 113 -21.55 -4.58 -9.64
N MET A 114 -20.75 -5.51 -9.12
CA MET A 114 -19.29 -5.47 -9.22
C MET A 114 -18.84 -5.48 -10.69
N ILE A 115 -19.43 -6.33 -11.54
CA ILE A 115 -19.16 -6.36 -12.98
C ILE A 115 -19.54 -5.03 -13.63
N ALA A 116 -20.71 -4.48 -13.31
CA ALA A 116 -21.16 -3.19 -13.82
C ALA A 116 -20.21 -2.05 -13.43
N GLN A 117 -19.72 -2.05 -12.18
CA GLN A 117 -18.72 -1.09 -11.70
C GLN A 117 -17.40 -1.22 -12.49
N GLN A 118 -16.84 -2.42 -12.63
CA GLN A 118 -15.60 -2.63 -13.40
C GLN A 118 -15.76 -2.16 -14.86
N ASN A 119 -16.90 -2.46 -15.49
CA ASN A 119 -17.21 -2.01 -16.85
C ASN A 119 -17.41 -0.50 -16.94
N GLY A 120 -17.98 0.13 -15.91
CA GLY A 120 -18.12 1.59 -15.82
C GLY A 120 -16.77 2.28 -15.71
N VAL A 121 -15.89 1.80 -14.83
CA VAL A 121 -14.53 2.32 -14.64
C VAL A 121 -13.69 2.15 -15.90
N ALA A 122 -13.84 1.02 -16.60
CA ALA A 122 -13.13 0.76 -17.86
C ALA A 122 -13.44 1.79 -18.97
N LYS A 123 -14.54 2.54 -18.85
CA LYS A 123 -14.93 3.61 -19.80
C LYS A 123 -14.36 4.98 -19.46
N LEU A 124 -13.66 5.13 -18.32
CA LEU A 124 -13.00 6.40 -18.00
C LEU A 124 -11.96 6.75 -19.07
N PRO A 125 -11.90 8.02 -19.50
CA PRO A 125 -10.92 8.42 -20.51
C PRO A 125 -9.50 8.28 -19.94
N PRO A 126 -8.49 7.98 -20.77
CA PRO A 126 -7.10 7.88 -20.32
C PRO A 126 -6.61 9.13 -19.57
N THR A 127 -7.11 10.31 -19.93
CA THR A 127 -6.76 11.60 -19.31
C THR A 127 -7.29 11.78 -17.88
N ALA A 128 -8.26 10.96 -17.44
CA ALA A 128 -8.75 11.00 -16.06
C ALA A 128 -7.79 10.31 -15.08
N TRP A 129 -6.90 9.44 -15.58
CA TRP A 129 -5.97 8.69 -14.75
C TRP A 129 -4.76 9.54 -14.39
N LYS A 130 -4.48 9.57 -13.09
CA LYS A 130 -3.31 10.20 -12.49
C LYS A 130 -2.41 9.12 -11.87
N GLN A 131 -1.14 9.47 -11.69
CA GLN A 131 -0.14 8.56 -11.16
C GLN A 131 0.53 9.18 -9.93
N ILE A 132 0.70 8.36 -8.88
CA ILE A 132 1.57 8.65 -7.73
C ILE A 132 2.72 7.66 -7.76
N VAL A 133 3.94 8.17 -7.68
CA VAL A 133 5.15 7.37 -7.68
C VAL A 133 5.83 7.49 -6.34
N LEU A 134 5.89 6.38 -5.60
CA LEU A 134 6.65 6.29 -4.36
C LEU A 134 8.04 5.69 -4.64
N THR A 135 9.04 6.16 -3.90
CA THR A 135 10.43 5.65 -4.00
C THR A 135 10.90 5.13 -2.64
N PRO A 136 10.49 3.91 -2.23
CA PRO A 136 10.87 3.31 -0.95
C PRO A 136 12.36 3.34 -0.59
N PRO A 137 13.30 3.13 -1.53
CA PRO A 137 14.72 3.21 -1.22
C PRO A 137 15.15 4.57 -0.64
N LYS A 138 14.54 5.68 -1.09
CA LYS A 138 14.84 7.02 -0.57
C LYS A 138 14.41 7.16 0.90
N GLU A 139 13.24 6.63 1.24
CA GLU A 139 12.76 6.67 2.62
C GLU A 139 13.56 5.72 3.53
N VAL A 140 14.00 4.57 3.01
CA VAL A 140 14.91 3.67 3.76
C VAL A 140 16.20 4.39 4.15
N GLU A 141 16.79 5.18 3.24
CA GLU A 141 17.98 5.96 3.55
C GLU A 141 17.68 7.10 4.54
N LYS A 142 16.56 7.84 4.36
CA LYS A 142 16.10 8.88 5.29
C LYS A 142 15.95 8.37 6.73
N TYR A 143 15.40 7.16 6.90
CA TYR A 143 15.15 6.55 8.20
C TYR A 143 16.26 5.64 8.69
N LYS A 144 17.39 5.54 7.97
CA LYS A 144 18.45 4.55 8.18
C LYS A 144 18.86 4.36 9.63
N TYR A 145 19.20 5.47 10.31
CA TYR A 145 19.68 5.50 11.69
C TYR A 145 18.57 5.75 12.72
N GLN A 146 17.32 5.88 12.27
CA GLN A 146 16.18 6.13 13.14
C GLN A 146 15.59 4.81 13.64
N VAL A 147 15.13 4.85 14.88
CA VAL A 147 14.39 3.78 15.54
C VAL A 147 12.95 4.28 15.73
N PRO A 148 11.93 3.46 15.42
CA PRO A 148 10.55 3.87 15.68
C PRO A 148 10.32 4.18 17.16
N GLU A 149 9.49 5.18 17.44
CA GLU A 149 9.10 5.52 18.80
C GLU A 149 8.31 4.38 19.46
N ARG A 150 8.26 4.40 20.81
CA ARG A 150 7.57 3.40 21.67
C ARG A 150 8.21 2.01 21.62
N LYS A 151 7.68 1.09 22.43
CA LYS A 151 8.13 -0.31 22.48
C LYS A 151 7.73 -1.06 21.20
N GLY A 152 8.62 -1.93 20.70
CA GLY A 152 8.30 -2.81 19.58
C GLY A 152 9.34 -3.92 19.36
N ASN A 153 9.10 -4.75 18.35
CA ASN A 153 9.90 -5.95 18.11
C ASN A 153 11.03 -5.70 17.10
N ARG A 154 12.24 -5.52 17.62
CA ARG A 154 13.44 -5.24 16.84
C ARG A 154 13.81 -6.36 15.84
N SER A 155 13.48 -7.62 16.15
CA SER A 155 13.79 -8.75 15.24
C SER A 155 12.95 -8.75 13.97
N ARG A 156 11.80 -8.07 13.99
CA ARG A 156 10.92 -7.92 12.82
C ARG A 156 11.22 -6.69 11.99
N GLY A 157 11.97 -5.76 12.57
CA GLY A 157 12.39 -4.53 11.90
C GLY A 157 11.37 -3.42 11.99
N LYS A 158 11.50 -2.46 11.06
CA LYS A 158 10.73 -1.22 11.02
C LYS A 158 9.86 -1.16 9.77
N ASN A 159 8.72 -0.49 9.87
CA ASN A 159 7.78 -0.26 8.80
C ASN A 159 7.78 1.23 8.45
N ILE A 160 8.10 1.54 7.20
CA ILE A 160 7.93 2.88 6.65
C ILE A 160 6.53 2.92 6.05
N HIS A 161 5.68 3.75 6.64
CA HIS A 161 4.29 3.91 6.26
C HIS A 161 4.11 5.23 5.51
N TYR A 162 3.69 5.15 4.26
CA TYR A 162 3.29 6.30 3.46
C TYR A 162 1.83 6.66 3.77
N ILE A 163 1.58 7.92 4.06
CA ILE A 163 0.24 8.48 4.20
C ILE A 163 0.04 9.40 3.01
N ILE A 164 -0.84 9.01 2.10
CA ILE A 164 -1.16 9.74 0.88
C ILE A 164 -2.49 10.43 1.13
N SER A 165 -2.54 11.75 0.98
CA SER A 165 -3.76 12.54 1.07
C SER A 165 -4.13 13.06 -0.32
N LEU A 166 -5.29 12.66 -0.84
CA LEU A 166 -5.84 13.12 -2.12
C LEU A 166 -6.78 14.30 -1.90
N ASN A 167 -6.50 15.42 -2.55
CA ASN A 167 -7.36 16.61 -2.57
C ASN A 167 -8.42 16.48 -3.67
N SER A 168 -9.50 17.26 -3.61
CA SER A 168 -10.60 17.22 -4.58
C SER A 168 -10.21 17.67 -6.00
N ASP A 169 -9.19 18.54 -6.13
CA ASP A 169 -8.57 18.91 -7.42
C ASP A 169 -7.68 17.79 -8.00
N GLY A 170 -7.54 16.69 -7.26
CA GLY A 170 -6.69 15.55 -7.55
C GLY A 170 -5.20 15.88 -7.48
N SER A 171 -4.81 16.93 -6.77
CA SER A 171 -3.46 17.04 -6.21
C SER A 171 -3.33 16.11 -5.01
N TYR A 172 -2.09 15.84 -4.58
CA TYR A 172 -1.85 14.95 -3.45
C TYR A 172 -0.69 15.41 -2.58
N ARG A 173 -0.73 15.03 -1.31
CA ARG A 173 0.37 15.18 -0.35
C ARG A 173 0.81 13.80 0.13
N ILE A 174 2.11 13.62 0.33
CA ILE A 174 2.70 12.40 0.87
C ILE A 174 3.43 12.76 2.16
N GLU A 175 3.12 12.02 3.22
CA GLU A 175 3.88 12.00 4.46
C GLU A 175 4.42 10.59 4.69
N THR A 176 5.59 10.47 5.34
CA THR A 176 6.11 9.17 5.79
C THR A 176 6.25 9.13 7.30
N LYS A 177 5.85 8.00 7.89
CA LYS A 177 6.01 7.70 9.31
C LYS A 177 6.75 6.39 9.51
N LEU A 178 7.52 6.33 10.58
CA LEU A 178 8.30 5.15 10.95
C LEU A 178 7.67 4.43 12.13
N TYR A 179 7.31 3.17 11.93
CA TYR A 179 6.69 2.34 12.95
C TYR A 179 7.47 1.05 13.19
N TRP A 180 7.24 0.41 14.33
CA TRP A 180 7.64 -0.98 14.50
C TRP A 180 6.76 -1.89 13.64
N VAL A 181 7.36 -2.92 13.06
CA VAL A 181 6.58 -3.96 12.38
C VAL A 181 5.76 -4.74 13.40
N GLN A 182 4.43 -4.61 13.34
CA GLN A 182 3.50 -5.31 14.24
C GLN A 182 3.11 -6.69 13.72
N LYS A 183 2.77 -7.62 14.63
CA LYS A 183 2.22 -8.95 14.28
C LYS A 183 0.77 -8.72 14.00
N TYR A 184 0.34 -9.07 12.79
CA TYR A 184 -1.04 -9.04 12.32
C TYR A 184 -1.83 -7.82 12.79
N GLN A 185 -2.00 -6.88 11.88
CA GLN A 185 -2.78 -5.66 12.07
C GLN A 185 -4.26 -6.00 12.42
N GLU A 186 -4.58 -6.17 13.71
CA GLU A 186 -5.97 -6.34 14.18
C GLU A 186 -6.77 -5.03 14.15
N LYS A 187 -6.12 -3.87 13.98
CA LYS A 187 -6.80 -2.56 14.03
C LYS A 187 -6.15 -1.56 13.10
N TRP A 188 -6.58 -1.53 11.85
CA TRP A 188 -6.58 -0.29 11.06
C TRP A 188 -8.06 0.00 10.83
N ASN A 189 -8.61 0.82 11.72
CA ASN A 189 -9.91 1.45 11.54
C ASN A 189 -9.72 2.71 10.70
#